data_AF-A0A7X9GQR7-F1
#
_entry.id   AF-A0A7X9GQR7-F1
#
_cell.length_a   1.000
_cell.length_b   1.000
_cell.length_c   1.000
_cell.angle_alpha   90.00
_cell.angle_beta   90.00
_cell.angle_gamma   90.00
#
_symmetry.space_group_name_H-M   'P 1'
#
loop_
_entity.id
_entity.type
_entity.pdbx_description
1 polymer ?
#
loop_
_entity_poly.entity_id
_entity_poly.type
_entity_poly.pdbx_seq_one_letter_code
_entity_poly.pdbx_strand_id
1 'polypeptide(L)'
;CTYFKYYFEPYNDKGKTHTYRKKDVIKWKEKYSDDILRPVFEWTGQEVIDYIIENGQQPNALYTEGFKRVGCFPCIMSGHKEVYEIIKRYPEHFDKIIEHEKRIGSVFFKIDFVPEYAQTGKCSRTGKSFTTGDDVKRYLTEKNRTGDLFEDDNPISCASYYHLCE
;
A
#
# COMPACT_ATOMS: atom_id res chain seq x y z
N CYS A 1 4.15 -25.10 7.80
CA CYS A 1 2.88 -24.50 8.32
C CYS A 1 1.74 -25.20 7.60
N THR A 2 0.53 -25.32 8.16
CA THR A 2 -0.59 -25.97 7.48
C THR A 2 -1.83 -25.07 7.42
N TYR A 3 -2.62 -25.16 6.35
CA TYR A 3 -3.84 -24.35 6.19
C TYR A 3 -4.86 -24.60 7.30
N PHE A 4 -4.97 -25.85 7.75
CA PHE A 4 -5.96 -26.24 8.75
C PHE A 4 -5.37 -26.45 10.14
N LYS A 5 -4.18 -25.90 10.43
CA LYS A 5 -3.50 -26.02 11.73
C LYS A 5 -4.47 -25.92 12.91
N TYR A 6 -5.24 -24.83 12.98
CA TYR A 6 -6.13 -24.53 14.11
C TYR A 6 -7.46 -25.30 14.13
N TYR A 7 -7.71 -26.20 13.17
CA TYR A 7 -8.80 -27.16 13.22
C TYR A 7 -8.44 -28.41 14.03
N PHE A 8 -7.14 -28.70 14.13
CA PHE A 8 -6.58 -29.87 14.81
C PHE A 8 -5.78 -29.48 16.06
N GLU A 9 -5.12 -28.32 16.03
CA GLU A 9 -4.39 -27.74 17.15
C GLU A 9 -5.18 -26.56 17.75
N PRO A 10 -5.11 -26.33 19.07
CA PRO A 10 -5.78 -25.21 19.70
C PRO A 10 -5.12 -23.87 19.32
N TYR A 11 -5.93 -22.84 19.03
CA TYR A 11 -5.43 -21.49 18.71
C TYR A 11 -5.28 -20.59 19.96
N ASN A 12 -5.68 -21.07 21.13
CA ASN A 12 -5.58 -20.35 22.39
C ASN A 12 -5.32 -21.29 23.56
N ASP A 13 -4.92 -20.69 24.69
CA ASP A 13 -4.62 -21.40 25.95
C ASP A 13 -5.84 -22.11 26.56
N LYS A 14 -7.04 -21.84 26.04
CA LYS A 14 -8.30 -22.48 26.45
C LYS A 14 -8.64 -23.73 25.63
N GLY A 15 -7.74 -24.19 24.75
CA GLY A 15 -7.92 -25.41 23.98
C GLY A 15 -8.93 -25.30 22.83
N LYS A 16 -9.32 -24.09 22.42
CA LYS A 16 -10.33 -23.93 21.35
C LYS A 16 -9.73 -24.22 19.97
N THR A 17 -10.51 -24.90 19.13
CA THR A 17 -10.22 -25.15 17.71
C THR A 17 -11.28 -24.50 16.83
N HIS A 18 -10.98 -24.30 15.54
CA HIS A 18 -11.99 -23.88 14.57
C HIS A 18 -13.04 -24.97 14.35
N THR A 19 -14.31 -24.56 14.38
CA THR A 19 -15.47 -25.47 14.26
C THR A 19 -16.19 -25.34 12.93
N TYR A 20 -16.06 -24.20 12.24
CA TYR A 20 -16.75 -23.92 11.00
C TYR A 20 -16.36 -24.92 9.90
N ARG A 21 -17.33 -25.72 9.45
CA ARG A 21 -17.17 -26.77 8.41
C ARG A 21 -16.08 -27.82 8.72
N LYS A 22 -15.83 -28.11 10.00
CA LYS A 22 -14.77 -29.06 10.43
C LYS A 22 -14.86 -30.43 9.76
N LYS A 23 -16.07 -30.97 9.56
CA LYS A 23 -16.27 -32.26 8.86
C LYS A 23 -15.77 -32.23 7.42
N ASP A 24 -15.96 -31.12 6.71
CA ASP A 24 -15.51 -30.98 5.33
C ASP A 24 -13.99 -30.81 5.27
N VAL A 25 -13.41 -30.09 6.23
CA VAL A 25 -11.95 -29.93 6.36
C VAL A 25 -11.25 -31.27 6.60
N ILE A 26 -11.81 -32.13 7.46
CA ILE A 26 -11.27 -33.47 7.71
C ILE A 26 -11.26 -34.30 6.43
N LYS A 27 -12.41 -34.38 5.74
CA LYS A 27 -12.52 -35.08 4.45
C LYS A 27 -11.57 -34.53 3.39
N TRP A 28 -11.36 -33.21 3.37
CA TRP A 28 -10.43 -32.59 2.44
C TRP A 28 -8.99 -33.02 2.72
N LYS A 29 -8.58 -33.01 3.99
CA LYS A 29 -7.23 -33.39 4.41
C LYS A 29 -6.91 -34.87 4.20
N GLU A 30 -7.91 -35.75 4.23
CA GLU A 30 -7.73 -37.16 3.85
C GLU A 30 -7.33 -37.32 2.38
N LYS A 31 -7.74 -36.38 1.52
CA LYS A 31 -7.54 -36.45 0.07
C LYS A 31 -6.40 -35.56 -0.44
N TYR A 32 -6.14 -34.43 0.22
CA TYR A 32 -5.19 -33.41 -0.24
C TYR A 32 -4.28 -32.96 0.89
N SER A 33 -3.02 -32.63 0.55
CA SER A 33 -2.09 -32.01 1.50
C SER A 33 -2.51 -30.57 1.81
N ASP A 34 -2.46 -30.20 3.08
CA ASP A 34 -2.68 -28.84 3.58
C ASP A 34 -1.38 -28.10 3.89
N ASP A 35 -0.24 -28.57 3.39
CA ASP A 35 1.08 -28.01 3.66
C ASP A 35 1.26 -26.64 2.99
N ILE A 36 1.78 -25.69 3.76
CA ILE A 36 2.13 -24.34 3.32
C ILE A 36 3.64 -24.17 3.44
N LEU A 37 4.26 -23.93 2.28
CA LEU A 37 5.65 -23.52 2.15
C LEU A 37 5.73 -22.00 2.01
N ARG A 38 6.51 -21.35 2.86
CA ARG A 38 6.78 -19.89 2.82
C ARG A 38 8.29 -19.65 2.87
N PRO A 39 9.01 -19.92 1.78
CA PRO A 39 10.49 -19.92 1.78
C PRO A 39 11.09 -18.57 2.15
N VAL A 40 10.38 -17.47 1.88
CA VAL A 40 10.82 -16.09 2.12
C VAL A 40 10.07 -15.44 3.29
N PHE A 41 9.52 -16.23 4.23
CA PHE A 41 8.67 -15.70 5.30
C PHE A 41 9.39 -14.71 6.22
N GLU A 42 10.68 -14.94 6.47
CA GLU A 42 11.50 -14.11 7.36
C GLU A 42 12.27 -13.03 6.60
N TRP A 43 12.17 -13.01 5.27
CA TRP A 43 12.92 -12.06 4.45
C TRP A 43 12.35 -10.65 4.60
N THR A 44 13.27 -9.71 4.73
CA THR A 44 13.03 -8.29 4.56
C THR A 44 12.74 -7.95 3.10
N GLY A 45 12.13 -6.79 2.86
CA GLY A 45 11.92 -6.32 1.49
C GLY A 45 13.23 -6.12 0.71
N GLN A 46 14.33 -5.77 1.40
CA GLN A 46 15.64 -5.62 0.77
C GLN A 46 16.20 -6.98 0.32
N GLU A 47 16.18 -8.00 1.18
CA GLU A 47 16.66 -9.35 0.83
C GLU A 47 15.89 -9.94 -0.37
N VAL A 48 14.59 -9.65 -0.49
CA VAL A 48 13.81 -10.05 -1.67
C VAL A 48 14.31 -9.35 -2.94
N ILE A 49 14.60 -8.05 -2.85
CA ILE A 49 15.10 -7.25 -3.99
C ILE A 49 16.50 -7.70 -4.38
N ASP A 50 17.40 -7.89 -3.43
CA ASP A 50 18.78 -8.35 -3.66
C ASP A 50 18.76 -9.71 -4.35
N TYR A 51 17.92 -10.64 -3.88
CA TYR A 51 17.75 -11.96 -4.50
C TYR A 51 17.26 -11.86 -5.95
N ILE A 52 16.33 -10.95 -6.27
CA ILE A 52 15.86 -10.73 -7.65
C ILE A 52 17.02 -10.29 -8.55
N ILE A 53 17.84 -9.34 -8.09
CA ILE A 53 18.97 -8.78 -8.84
C ILE A 53 20.08 -9.82 -9.03
N GLU A 54 20.45 -10.54 -7.97
CA GLU A 54 21.47 -11.60 -7.99
C GLU A 54 21.13 -12.71 -9.00
N ASN A 55 19.83 -12.94 -9.25
CA ASN A 55 19.35 -13.91 -10.22
C ASN A 55 19.12 -13.29 -11.63
N GLY A 56 19.64 -12.08 -11.88
CA GLY A 56 19.57 -11.40 -13.16
C GLY A 56 18.16 -10.95 -13.57
N GLN A 57 17.23 -10.87 -12.61
CA GLN A 57 15.89 -10.34 -12.84
C GLN A 57 15.84 -8.86 -12.47
N GLN A 58 14.92 -8.13 -13.10
CA GLN A 58 14.73 -6.71 -12.83
C GLN A 58 13.50 -6.49 -11.93
N PRO A 59 13.64 -5.80 -10.78
CA PRO A 59 12.50 -5.44 -9.96
C PRO A 59 11.59 -4.44 -10.69
N ASN A 60 10.36 -4.25 -10.18
CA ASN A 60 9.43 -3.31 -10.79
C ASN A 60 10.04 -1.89 -10.83
N ALA A 61 10.00 -1.24 -12.00
CA ALA A 61 10.58 0.08 -12.22
C ALA A 61 10.10 1.13 -11.21
N LEU A 62 8.86 1.05 -10.72
CA LEU A 62 8.35 1.98 -9.70
C LEU A 62 9.18 1.97 -8.40
N TYR A 63 9.86 0.87 -8.07
CA TYR A 63 10.78 0.85 -6.92
C TYR A 63 12.00 1.75 -7.12
N THR A 64 12.43 2.03 -8.35
CA THR A 64 13.48 3.00 -8.65
C THR A 64 13.01 4.45 -8.59
N GLU A 65 11.69 4.65 -8.62
CA GLU A 65 11.05 5.96 -8.69
C GLU A 65 10.63 6.53 -7.31
N GLY A 66 10.98 5.83 -6.23
CA GLY A 66 10.65 6.24 -4.85
C GLY A 66 9.35 5.67 -4.31
N PHE A 67 8.72 4.75 -5.04
CA PHE A 67 7.56 4.03 -4.53
C PHE A 67 8.00 2.88 -3.62
N LYS A 68 7.46 2.85 -2.41
CA LYS A 68 7.73 1.77 -1.44
C LYS A 68 6.78 0.59 -1.64
N ARG A 69 5.54 0.86 -2.06
CA ARG A 69 4.49 -0.15 -2.25
C ARG A 69 3.97 -0.14 -3.66
N VAL A 70 4.31 -1.19 -4.40
CA VAL A 70 3.88 -1.38 -5.77
C VAL A 70 2.82 -2.47 -5.82
N GLY A 71 1.58 -2.08 -6.07
CA GLY A 71 0.42 -2.97 -6.15
C GLY A 71 -0.73 -2.21 -6.80
N CYS A 72 -1.59 -1.61 -5.98
CA CYS A 72 -2.49 -0.57 -6.47
C CYS A 72 -1.67 0.68 -6.84
N PHE A 73 -2.11 1.40 -7.87
CA PHE A 73 -1.49 2.66 -8.28
C PHE A 73 -2.57 3.74 -8.29
N PRO A 74 -2.54 4.75 -7.41
CA PRO A 74 -1.77 4.81 -6.16
C PRO A 74 -2.17 3.72 -5.15
N CYS A 75 -1.28 3.41 -4.20
CA CYS A 75 -1.63 2.57 -3.06
C CYS A 75 -2.51 3.37 -2.08
N ILE A 76 -3.59 2.77 -1.56
CA ILE A 76 -4.47 3.42 -0.55
C ILE A 76 -3.72 3.78 0.74
N MET A 77 -2.60 3.11 0.99
CA MET A 77 -1.73 3.37 2.14
C MET A 77 -0.55 4.28 1.83
N SER A 78 -0.42 4.79 0.59
CA SER A 78 0.70 5.65 0.17
C SER A 78 0.85 6.88 1.07
N GLY A 79 2.08 7.34 1.27
CA GLY A 79 2.36 8.59 1.97
C GLY A 79 2.24 9.82 1.07
N HIS A 80 2.39 11.02 1.66
CA HIS A 80 2.38 12.29 0.92
C HIS A 80 3.46 12.36 -0.16
N LYS A 81 4.68 11.88 0.12
CA LYS A 81 5.79 11.88 -0.85
C LYS A 81 5.48 11.02 -2.08
N GLU A 82 5.02 9.79 -1.88
CA GLU A 82 4.63 8.87 -2.98
C GLU A 82 3.50 9.47 -3.83
N VAL A 83 2.45 10.02 -3.20
CA VAL A 83 1.34 10.62 -3.95
C VAL A 83 1.77 11.88 -4.70
N TYR A 84 2.69 12.67 -4.14
CA TYR A 84 3.26 13.83 -4.84
C TYR A 84 4.05 13.42 -6.08
N GLU A 85 4.87 12.36 -6.01
CA GLU A 85 5.57 11.82 -7.18
C GLU A 85 4.58 11.34 -8.26
N ILE A 86 3.43 10.77 -7.89
CA ILE A 86 2.37 10.39 -8.85
C ILE A 86 1.78 11.63 -9.52
N ILE A 87 1.46 12.67 -8.75
CA ILE A 87 0.93 13.93 -9.30
C ILE A 87 1.92 14.54 -10.30
N LYS A 88 3.23 14.44 -10.03
CA LYS A 88 4.29 15.01 -10.86
C LYS A 88 4.59 14.18 -12.11
N ARG A 89 4.71 12.85 -11.98
CA ARG A 89 5.15 11.95 -13.06
C ARG A 89 4.00 11.37 -13.88
N TYR A 90 2.84 11.16 -13.25
CA TYR A 90 1.67 10.52 -13.85
C TYR A 90 0.39 11.35 -13.60
N PRO A 91 0.37 12.62 -14.05
CA PRO A 91 -0.76 13.52 -13.81
C PRO A 91 -2.07 12.97 -14.39
N GLU A 92 -2.03 12.33 -15.56
CA GLU A 92 -3.19 11.72 -16.20
C GLU A 92 -3.82 10.61 -15.36
N HIS A 93 -2.99 9.89 -14.59
CA HIS A 93 -3.47 8.83 -13.72
C HIS A 93 -4.17 9.41 -12.49
N PHE A 94 -3.63 10.49 -11.93
CA PHE A 94 -4.25 11.19 -10.82
C PHE A 94 -5.58 11.84 -11.24
N ASP A 95 -5.66 12.40 -12.44
CA ASP A 95 -6.88 13.02 -12.96
C ASP A 95 -8.01 11.99 -13.15
N LYS A 96 -7.69 10.74 -13.53
CA LYS A 96 -8.67 9.64 -13.57
C LYS A 96 -9.25 9.32 -12.19
N ILE A 97 -8.46 9.42 -11.13
CA ILE A 97 -8.96 9.21 -9.76
C ILE A 97 -10.00 10.27 -9.43
N ILE A 98 -9.69 11.54 -9.71
CA ILE A 98 -10.61 12.67 -9.49
C ILE A 98 -11.90 12.47 -10.31
N GLU A 99 -11.79 12.05 -11.57
CA GLU A 99 -12.94 11.75 -12.41
C GLU A 99 -13.81 10.63 -11.82
N HIS A 100 -13.18 9.55 -11.34
CA HIS A 100 -13.90 8.44 -10.73
C HIS A 100 -14.53 8.82 -9.39
N GLU A 101 -13.88 9.64 -8.57
CA GLU A 101 -14.49 10.18 -7.35
C GLU A 101 -15.77 10.97 -7.67
N LYS A 102 -15.72 11.83 -8.70
CA LYS A 102 -16.88 12.61 -9.17
C LYS A 102 -18.00 11.71 -9.70
N ARG A 103 -17.66 10.64 -10.43
CA ARG A 103 -18.63 9.70 -11.00
C ARG A 103 -19.30 8.82 -9.93
N ILE A 104 -18.55 8.34 -8.94
CA ILE A 104 -19.05 7.41 -7.91
C ILE A 104 -19.73 8.17 -6.76
N GLY A 105 -19.33 9.42 -6.51
CA GLY A 105 -19.77 10.18 -5.34
C GLY A 105 -19.14 9.67 -4.04
N SER A 106 -17.96 9.06 -4.13
CA SER A 106 -17.17 8.57 -3.01
C SER A 106 -15.71 8.95 -3.19
N VAL A 107 -14.95 8.97 -2.09
CA VAL A 107 -13.54 9.38 -2.09
C VAL A 107 -12.61 8.18 -2.03
N PHE A 108 -11.47 8.30 -2.70
CA PHE A 108 -10.45 7.27 -2.77
C PHE A 108 -9.49 7.35 -1.58
N PHE A 109 -9.08 8.56 -1.19
CA PHE A 109 -8.13 8.77 -0.10
C PHE A 109 -8.79 8.64 1.28
N LYS A 110 -7.95 8.45 2.30
CA LYS A 110 -8.43 8.49 3.69
C LYS A 110 -9.06 9.84 4.00
N ILE A 111 -10.06 9.83 4.88
CA ILE A 111 -10.81 11.03 5.29
C ILE A 111 -9.87 12.14 5.77
N ASP A 112 -8.85 11.77 6.53
CA ASP A 112 -7.84 12.61 7.18
C ASP A 112 -6.50 12.66 6.43
N PHE A 113 -6.48 12.33 5.13
CA PHE A 113 -5.24 12.28 4.36
C PHE A 113 -4.55 13.65 4.26
N VAL A 114 -5.31 14.74 4.16
CA VAL A 114 -4.79 16.12 4.31
C VAL A 114 -5.35 16.77 5.58
N PRO A 115 -4.68 17.79 6.13
CA PRO A 115 -5.19 18.53 7.30
C PRO A 115 -6.58 19.12 7.08
N GLU A 116 -7.38 19.24 8.14
CA GLU A 116 -8.78 19.69 8.07
C GLU A 116 -8.95 21.05 7.36
N TYR A 117 -8.01 21.98 7.52
CA TYR A 117 -8.06 23.29 6.85
C TYR A 117 -7.96 23.21 5.31
N ALA A 118 -7.41 22.11 4.78
CA ALA A 118 -7.23 21.89 3.35
C ALA A 118 -8.37 21.06 2.73
N GLN A 119 -9.30 20.57 3.54
CA GLN A 119 -10.42 19.72 3.11
C GLN A 119 -11.61 20.56 2.63
N THR A 120 -12.15 20.23 1.45
CA THR A 120 -13.37 20.88 0.93
C THR A 120 -14.60 19.96 1.00
N GLY A 121 -14.39 18.65 1.04
CA GLY A 121 -15.47 17.67 1.15
C GLY A 121 -16.21 17.79 2.48
N LYS A 122 -17.55 17.81 2.44
CA LYS A 122 -18.41 17.77 3.64
C LYS A 122 -19.50 16.72 3.49
N CYS A 123 -19.62 15.84 4.48
CA CYS A 123 -20.65 14.82 4.48
C CYS A 123 -22.00 15.43 4.86
N SER A 124 -23.00 15.34 3.99
CA SER A 124 -24.36 15.86 4.24
C SER A 124 -25.05 15.21 5.45
N ARG A 125 -24.73 13.94 5.73
CA ARG A 125 -25.35 13.17 6.83
C ARG A 125 -24.72 13.43 8.19
N THR A 126 -23.40 13.60 8.25
CA THR A 126 -22.65 13.69 9.52
C THR A 126 -22.04 15.06 9.77
N GLY A 127 -22.04 15.96 8.78
CA GLY A 127 -21.38 17.26 8.84
C GLY A 127 -19.85 17.22 8.86
N LYS A 128 -19.25 16.01 8.87
CA LYS A 128 -17.79 15.85 8.95
C LYS A 128 -17.12 16.21 7.63
N SER A 129 -15.99 16.89 7.75
CA SER A 129 -15.08 17.18 6.65
C SER A 129 -14.38 15.89 6.19
N PHE A 130 -14.06 15.83 4.90
CA PHE A 130 -13.29 14.74 4.31
C PHE A 130 -12.42 15.24 3.17
N THR A 131 -11.33 14.52 2.94
CA THR A 131 -10.37 14.81 1.86
C THR A 131 -10.90 14.35 0.50
N THR A 132 -10.87 15.23 -0.50
CA THR A 132 -11.10 14.88 -1.92
C THR A 132 -9.78 14.77 -2.69
N GLY A 133 -9.75 14.08 -3.83
CA GLY A 133 -8.58 14.03 -4.70
C GLY A 133 -8.11 15.42 -5.16
N ASP A 134 -9.04 16.33 -5.43
CA ASP A 134 -8.73 17.74 -5.74
C ASP A 134 -8.01 18.44 -4.55
N ASP A 135 -8.46 18.19 -3.31
CA ASP A 135 -7.78 18.72 -2.11
C ASP A 135 -6.37 18.17 -1.95
N VAL A 136 -6.18 16.88 -2.20
CA VAL A 136 -4.86 16.23 -2.18
C VAL A 136 -3.92 16.87 -3.19
N LYS A 137 -4.38 17.04 -4.43
CA LYS A 137 -3.59 17.64 -5.51
C LYS A 137 -3.15 19.06 -5.15
N ARG A 138 -4.09 19.88 -4.66
CA ARG A 138 -3.81 21.25 -4.23
C ARG A 138 -2.82 21.27 -3.06
N TYR A 139 -3.11 20.54 -1.99
CA TYR A 139 -2.31 20.54 -0.77
C TYR A 139 -0.86 20.10 -1.01
N LEU A 140 -0.66 18.99 -1.73
CA LEU A 140 0.68 18.47 -1.98
C LEU A 140 1.48 19.36 -2.95
N THR A 141 0.82 20.01 -3.90
CA THR A 141 1.47 20.96 -4.80
C THR A 141 1.92 22.22 -4.06
N GLU A 142 1.08 22.75 -3.17
CA GLU A 142 1.39 23.93 -2.36
C GLU A 142 2.47 23.65 -1.31
N LYS A 143 2.37 22.52 -0.62
CA LYS A 143 3.32 22.11 0.43
C LYS A 143 4.75 22.00 -0.09
N ASN A 144 4.93 21.49 -1.32
CA ASN A 144 6.24 21.31 -1.94
C ASN A 144 6.64 22.49 -2.86
N ARG A 145 5.89 23.60 -2.86
CA ARG A 145 6.21 24.80 -3.67
C ARG A 145 7.34 25.60 -3.05
N THR A 146 7.34 25.71 -1.73
CA THR A 146 8.46 26.27 -0.97
C THR A 146 9.40 25.10 -0.74
N GLY A 147 10.60 25.13 -1.33
CA GLY A 147 11.63 24.12 -1.04
C GLY A 147 11.82 23.98 0.47
N ASP A 148 12.04 22.77 0.95
CA ASP A 148 12.32 22.55 2.36
C ASP A 148 13.71 23.12 2.68
N LEU A 149 13.77 24.09 3.59
CA LEU A 149 15.01 24.76 4.01
C LEU A 149 16.01 23.77 4.64
N PHE A 150 15.53 22.58 5.04
CA PHE A 150 16.32 21.51 5.65
C PHE A 150 16.49 20.28 4.76
N GLU A 151 15.91 20.25 3.55
CA GLU A 151 16.30 19.23 2.57
C GLU A 151 17.65 19.65 1.98
N ASP A 152 18.65 18.81 2.20
CA ASP A 152 20.00 18.99 1.67
C ASP A 152 19.88 19.05 0.13
N ASP A 153 20.22 20.18 -0.49
CA ASP A 153 20.21 20.41 -1.96
C ASP A 153 21.17 19.47 -2.73
N ASN A 154 21.73 18.47 -2.06
CA ASN A 154 22.37 17.36 -2.71
C ASN A 154 21.31 16.62 -3.54
N PRO A 155 21.50 16.48 -4.87
CA PRO A 155 20.60 15.67 -5.67
C PRO A 155 20.55 14.30 -4.99
N ILE A 156 19.36 13.88 -4.56
CA ILE A 156 19.14 12.56 -3.99
C ILE A 156 19.79 11.58 -4.97
N SER A 157 20.95 11.02 -4.62
CA SER A 157 21.72 10.21 -5.56
C SER A 157 20.90 8.99 -6.00
N CYS A 158 19.93 8.60 -5.18
CA CYS A 158 19.00 7.54 -5.47
C CYS A 158 17.59 7.81 -4.96
N ALA A 159 16.64 8.00 -5.89
CA ALA A 159 15.22 8.09 -5.56
C ALA A 159 14.63 6.73 -5.10
N SER A 160 15.33 5.61 -5.33
CA SER A 160 14.83 4.29 -4.95
C SER A 160 14.78 4.10 -3.44
N TYR A 161 13.67 3.53 -2.96
CA TYR A 161 13.54 3.11 -1.57
C TYR A 161 14.47 1.94 -1.20
N TYR A 162 14.84 1.09 -2.16
CA TYR A 162 15.63 -0.14 -1.95
C TYR A 162 17.07 0.01 -2.46
N HIS A 163 17.58 1.24 -2.56
CA HIS A 163 18.93 1.53 -3.03
C HIS A 163 19.24 0.95 -4.43
N LEU A 164 18.23 0.92 -5.31
CA LEU A 164 18.33 0.36 -6.66
C LEU A 164 19.02 1.28 -7.69
N CYS A 165 19.51 2.44 -7.28
CA CYS A 165 20.17 3.36 -8.19
C CYS A 165 21.67 3.12 -8.13
N GLU A 166 22.26 2.95 -9.31
CA GLU A 166 23.70 2.72 -9.52
C GLU A 166 24.58 3.88 -9.00
#